data_AF-P85064-F1
#
_entry.id   AF-P85064-F1
#
_cell.length_a   1.000
_cell.length_b   1.000
_cell.length_c   1.000
_cell.angle_alpha   90.00
_cell.angle_beta   90.00
_cell.angle_gamma   90.00
#
_symmetry.space_group_name_H-M   'P 1'
#
loop_
_entity.id
_entity.type
_entity.pdbx_description
1 polymer ?
#
loop_
_entity_poly.entity_id
_entity_poly.type
_entity_poly.pdbx_seq_one_letter_code
_entity_poly.pdbx_strand_id
1 'polypeptide(L)'
;SEDDGSASPESQEMSYTELPCPSICPLIYAPVCVEDSNQDFYLFVNECEVRKCGCEAGFVYTFVPREMCKATTSLCPMQTKSS
;
A
#
# COMPACT_ATOMS: atom_id res chain seq x y z
N SER A 1 43.30 16.73 -24.38
CA SER A 1 43.35 16.52 -22.94
C SER A 1 42.19 17.26 -22.33
N GLU A 2 41.60 16.67 -21.29
CA GLU A 2 40.81 17.36 -20.25
C GLU A 2 39.39 17.78 -20.72
N ASP A 3 38.29 17.51 -20.02
CA ASP A 3 38.07 17.25 -18.60
C ASP A 3 36.86 16.33 -18.36
N ASP A 4 37.03 15.46 -17.37
CA ASP A 4 36.01 14.63 -16.73
C ASP A 4 35.20 15.53 -15.78
N GLY A 5 34.03 15.96 -16.25
CA GLY A 5 33.10 16.78 -15.48
C GLY A 5 31.85 16.01 -15.10
N SER A 6 31.98 14.84 -14.46
CA SER A 6 30.85 14.11 -13.88
C SER A 6 30.44 14.75 -12.55
N ALA A 7 29.89 15.97 -12.60
CA ALA A 7 29.21 16.56 -11.46
C ALA A 7 27.89 15.80 -11.24
N SER A 8 27.86 14.89 -10.27
CA SER A 8 26.62 14.34 -9.75
C SER A 8 25.80 15.49 -9.18
N PRO A 9 24.57 15.75 -9.67
CA PRO A 9 23.73 16.80 -9.12
C PRO A 9 23.47 16.53 -7.65
N GLU A 10 23.77 17.55 -6.86
CA GLU A 10 23.57 17.61 -5.42
C GLU A 10 22.12 17.23 -5.09
N SER A 11 22.00 16.34 -4.12
CA SER A 11 20.77 15.87 -3.49
C SER A 11 19.91 17.06 -3.07
N GLN A 12 19.00 17.46 -3.94
CA GLN A 12 18.01 18.47 -3.64
C GLN A 12 17.16 17.97 -2.48
N GLU A 13 17.12 18.79 -1.43
CA GLU A 13 16.32 18.67 -0.22
C GLU A 13 14.88 18.30 -0.58
N MET A 14 14.58 16.99 -0.62
CA MET A 14 13.22 16.49 -0.77
C MET A 14 12.50 16.84 0.53
N SER A 15 11.75 17.93 0.50
CA SER A 15 10.73 18.23 1.50
C SER A 15 9.81 17.01 1.61
N TYR A 16 9.91 16.26 2.70
CA TYR A 16 9.03 15.14 3.00
C TYR A 16 7.65 15.67 3.37
N THR A 17 6.94 16.28 2.42
CA THR A 17 5.50 16.33 2.49
C THR A 17 5.02 14.90 2.33
N GLU A 18 4.18 14.41 3.24
CA GLU A 18 3.69 13.02 3.21
C GLU A 18 3.31 12.63 1.78
N LEU A 19 3.88 11.53 1.29
CA LEU A 19 3.60 11.04 -0.05
C LEU A 19 2.09 10.76 -0.14
N PRO A 20 1.42 11.24 -1.21
CA PRO A 20 -0.01 10.97 -1.38
C PRO A 20 -0.25 9.46 -1.49
N CYS A 21 -1.43 9.04 -1.05
CA CYS A 21 -1.87 7.65 -1.19
C CYS A 21 -1.82 7.19 -2.65
N PRO A 22 -1.53 5.90 -2.92
CA PRO A 22 -1.55 5.37 -4.27
C PRO A 22 -2.99 5.40 -4.81
N SER A 23 -3.26 6.28 -5.77
CA SER A 23 -4.60 6.44 -6.36
C SER A 23 -4.92 5.37 -7.41
N ILE A 24 -3.90 4.86 -8.09
CA ILE A 24 -4.02 3.87 -9.19
C ILE A 24 -3.19 2.64 -8.84
N CYS A 25 -3.84 1.48 -8.90
CA CYS A 25 -3.18 0.18 -8.79
C CYS A 25 -3.17 -0.54 -10.14
N PRO A 26 -2.12 -1.31 -10.45
CA PRO A 26 -2.09 -2.11 -11.66
C PRO A 26 -3.15 -3.21 -11.59
N LEU A 27 -3.73 -3.57 -12.74
CA LEU A 27 -4.69 -4.67 -12.87
C LEU A 27 -3.99 -6.04 -12.87
N ILE A 28 -3.18 -6.29 -11.84
CA ILE A 28 -2.46 -7.53 -11.63
C ILE A 28 -3.19 -8.31 -10.53
N TYR A 29 -3.52 -9.57 -10.81
CA TYR A 29 -4.07 -10.47 -9.82
C TYR A 29 -2.95 -11.25 -9.13
N ALA A 30 -2.60 -10.82 -7.91
CA ALA A 30 -1.57 -11.41 -7.06
C ALA A 30 -2.04 -11.34 -5.61
N PRO A 31 -3.03 -12.16 -5.22
CA PRO A 31 -3.83 -11.93 -4.03
C PRO A 31 -3.02 -12.10 -2.76
N VAL A 32 -3.26 -11.21 -1.79
CA VAL A 32 -2.58 -11.19 -0.49
C VAL A 32 -3.62 -11.22 0.62
N CYS A 33 -3.33 -11.97 1.67
CA CYS A 33 -4.18 -12.05 2.85
C CYS A 33 -3.61 -11.13 3.94
N VAL A 34 -4.49 -10.38 4.57
CA VAL A 34 -4.15 -9.54 5.71
C VAL A 34 -5.13 -9.76 6.86
N GLU A 35 -4.63 -9.60 8.08
CA GLU A 35 -5.41 -9.56 9.31
C GLU A 35 -5.54 -8.09 9.75
N ASP A 36 -6.75 -7.66 10.10
CA ASP A 36 -6.99 -6.31 10.63
C ASP A 36 -6.79 -6.24 12.16
N SER A 37 -6.97 -5.04 12.73
CA SER A 37 -6.88 -4.84 14.19
C SER A 37 -7.95 -5.59 15.00
N ASN A 38 -9.04 -6.04 14.37
CA ASN A 38 -10.13 -6.79 14.98
C ASN A 38 -9.99 -8.31 14.80
N GLN A 39 -8.87 -8.79 14.23
CA GLN A 39 -8.61 -10.20 13.92
C GLN A 39 -9.52 -10.76 12.82
N ASP A 40 -10.04 -9.88 11.95
CA ASP A 40 -10.74 -10.26 10.73
C ASP A 40 -9.76 -10.40 9.56
N PHE A 41 -9.98 -11.42 8.72
CA PHE A 41 -9.11 -11.72 7.58
C PHE A 41 -9.69 -11.20 6.26
N TYR A 42 -8.90 -10.41 5.55
CA TYR A 42 -9.28 -9.78 4.28
C TYR A 42 -8.34 -10.19 3.16
N LEU A 43 -8.93 -10.67 2.06
CA LEU A 43 -8.17 -11.01 0.87
C LEU A 43 -8.23 -9.86 -0.13
N PHE A 44 -7.09 -9.22 -0.42
CA PHE A 44 -7.01 -8.20 -1.45
C PHE A 44 -6.51 -8.80 -2.76
N VAL A 45 -6.94 -8.25 -3.89
CA VAL A 45 -6.54 -8.72 -5.24
C VAL A 45 -5.04 -8.59 -5.50
N ASN A 46 -4.40 -7.61 -4.86
CA ASN A 46 -2.96 -7.41 -4.86
C ASN A 46 -2.54 -6.49 -3.70
N GLU A 47 -1.22 -6.40 -3.49
CA GLU A 47 -0.62 -5.59 -2.42
C GLU A 47 -0.86 -4.08 -2.59
N CYS A 48 -0.96 -3.58 -3.82
CA CYS A 48 -1.23 -2.16 -4.06
C CYS A 48 -2.59 -1.75 -3.47
N GLU A 49 -3.62 -2.57 -3.66
CA GLU A 49 -4.95 -2.32 -3.10
C GLU A 49 -4.96 -2.34 -1.56
N VAL A 50 -4.13 -3.18 -0.93
CA VAL A 50 -3.95 -3.16 0.54
C VAL A 50 -3.37 -1.82 1.00
N ARG A 51 -2.29 -1.36 0.35
CA ARG A 51 -1.63 -0.11 0.72
C ARG A 51 -2.52 1.10 0.46
N LYS A 52 -3.27 1.08 -0.64
CA LYS A 52 -4.29 2.09 -0.95
C LYS A 52 -5.36 2.12 0.15
N CYS A 53 -5.92 0.97 0.49
CA CYS A 53 -6.91 0.85 1.57
C CYS A 53 -6.36 1.37 2.92
N GLY A 54 -5.13 0.98 3.27
CA GLY A 54 -4.47 1.47 4.48
C GLY A 54 -4.32 2.98 4.52
N CYS A 55 -3.86 3.57 3.41
CA CYS A 55 -3.61 4.99 3.31
C CYS A 55 -4.91 5.81 3.26
N GLU A 56 -5.86 5.43 2.42
CA GLU A 56 -7.10 6.21 2.18
C GLU A 56 -8.14 6.00 3.29
N ALA A 57 -8.30 4.77 3.80
CA ALA A 57 -9.32 4.44 4.79
C ALA A 57 -8.78 4.39 6.23
N GLY A 58 -7.47 4.52 6.44
CA GLY A 58 -6.85 4.29 7.75
C GLY A 58 -6.96 2.82 8.19
N PHE A 59 -7.00 1.89 7.23
CA PHE A 59 -7.07 0.47 7.52
C PHE A 59 -5.74 -0.03 8.10
N VAL A 60 -5.77 -0.55 9.32
CA VAL A 60 -4.60 -1.11 10.02
C VAL A 60 -4.58 -2.61 9.78
N TYR A 61 -3.45 -3.13 9.30
CA TYR A 61 -3.35 -4.53 8.89
C TYR A 61 -1.95 -5.12 9.07
N THR A 62 -1.88 -6.44 9.09
CA THR A 62 -0.63 -7.22 9.00
C THR A 62 -0.77 -8.28 7.91
N PHE A 63 0.27 -8.52 7.12
CA PHE A 63 0.28 -9.62 6.15
C PHE A 63 0.34 -10.98 6.85
N VAL A 64 -0.51 -11.90 6.42
CA VAL A 64 -0.60 -13.26 6.99
C VAL A 64 -0.64 -14.30 5.86
N PRO A 65 -0.42 -15.60 6.15
CA PRO A 65 -0.51 -16.65 5.15
C PRO A 65 -1.86 -16.66 4.42
N ARG A 66 -1.84 -17.02 3.14
CA ARG A 66 -3.02 -16.98 2.26
C ARG A 66 -4.18 -17.82 2.81
N GLU A 67 -3.88 -18.91 3.50
CA GLU A 67 -4.82 -19.89 4.02
C GLU A 67 -5.69 -19.34 5.16
N MET A 68 -5.29 -18.23 5.80
CA MET A 68 -6.09 -17.56 6.81
C MET A 68 -7.31 -16.84 6.21
N CYS A 69 -7.22 -16.46 4.94
CA CYS A 69 -8.32 -15.82 4.22
C CYS A 69 -9.20 -16.84 3.49
N LYS A 70 -10.49 -16.50 3.38
CA LYS A 70 -11.43 -17.19 2.48
C LYS A 70 -10.96 -17.10 1.01
N ALA A 71 -11.52 -17.93 0.14
CA ALA A 71 -11.12 -17.99 -1.27
C ALA A 71 -11.47 -16.72 -2.07
N THR A 72 -12.42 -15.92 -1.60
CA THR A 72 -12.95 -14.71 -2.27
C THR A 72 -12.27 -13.45 -1.80
N THR A 73 -12.04 -12.50 -2.71
CA THR A 73 -11.50 -11.18 -2.38
C THR A 73 -12.52 -10.33 -1.61
N SER A 74 -12.03 -9.58 -0.64
CA SER A 74 -12.79 -8.63 0.17
C SER A 74 -12.63 -7.22 -0.37
N LEU A 75 -13.67 -6.40 -0.22
CA LEU A 75 -13.54 -4.95 -0.39
C LEU A 75 -12.72 -4.39 0.79
N CYS A 76 -12.06 -3.25 0.55
CA CYS A 76 -11.43 -2.49 1.63
C CYS A 76 -12.47 -2.21 2.73
N PRO A 77 -12.26 -2.71 3.97
CA PRO A 77 -13.18 -2.45 5.05
C PRO A 77 -13.02 -0.98 5.45
N MET A 78 -13.99 -0.16 5.07
CA MET A 78 -14.02 1.22 5.51
C MET A 78 -14.36 1.24 7.00
N GLN A 79 -13.47 1.81 7.81
CA GLN A 79 -13.87 2.29 9.13
C GLN A 79 -14.93 3.37 8.88
N THR A 80 -16.14 3.19 9.41
CA THR A 80 -17.11 4.28 9.42
C THR A 80 -16.53 5.37 10.32
N LYS A 81 -15.80 6.32 9.73
CA LYS A 81 -15.54 7.59 10.41
C LYS A 81 -16.91 8.22 10.60
N SER A 82 -17.49 8.06 11.79
CA SER A 82 -18.67 8.84 12.18
C SER A 82 -18.22 10.29 12.20
N SER A 83 -18.70 11.05 11.24
CA SER A 83 -18.68 12.52 11.32
C SER A 83 -19.53 12.99 12.49
#